data_AF-A0A1J1LL41-F1
#
_entry.id   AF-A0A1J1LL41-F1
#
_cell.length_a   1.000
_cell.length_b   1.000
_cell.length_c   1.000
_cell.angle_alpha   90.00
_cell.angle_beta   90.00
_cell.angle_gamma   90.00
#
_symmetry.space_group_name_H-M   'P 1'
#
loop_
_entity.id
_entity.type
_entity.pdbx_description
1 polymer ?
#
loop_
_entity_poly.entity_id
_entity_poly.type
_entity_poly.pdbx_seq_one_letter_code
_entity_poly.pdbx_strand_id
1 'polypeptide(L)'
;MAITQTQFDVLVEKLETFSKSHPQSYRLRVALFAVLGYAYIFLILAALLGLVGLVVLFIIFSQHISGAVIKLGIVLLIPAWVIARSLWVTIPSPQGLRLSRHQAPDLFALVDELTTALQAPQFHKILLNQQFNAAVVQIPRLGIFGWQENYLLLGLPLMQSLTSRGDNPVKNLS
;
A
#
# COMPACT_ATOMS: atom_id res chain seq x y z
N MET A 1 18.71 37.38 12.75
CA MET A 1 19.86 36.81 13.48
C MET A 1 20.13 35.46 12.83
N ALA A 2 21.15 35.37 11.97
CA ALA A 2 21.46 34.14 11.24
C ALA A 2 22.12 33.15 12.21
N ILE A 3 21.62 31.91 12.23
CA ILE A 3 22.23 30.83 13.01
C ILE A 3 23.64 30.60 12.45
N THR A 4 24.67 30.70 13.29
CA THR A 4 26.07 30.44 12.89
C THR A 4 26.27 28.95 12.62
N GLN A 5 27.12 28.58 11.65
CA GLN A 5 27.29 27.18 11.23
C GLN A 5 27.61 26.24 12.40
N THR A 6 28.40 26.69 13.37
CA THR A 6 28.70 25.93 14.59
C THR A 6 27.49 25.65 15.47
N GLN A 7 26.51 26.57 15.53
CA GLN A 7 25.25 26.33 16.23
C GLN A 7 24.35 25.36 15.45
N PHE A 8 24.42 25.36 14.13
CA PHE A 8 23.72 24.41 13.28
C PHE A 8 24.31 23.00 13.45
N ASP A 9 25.63 22.87 13.46
CA ASP A 9 26.33 21.59 13.63
C ASP A 9 26.05 20.95 14.99
N VAL A 10 26.07 21.74 16.07
CA VAL A 10 25.72 21.27 17.42
C VAL A 10 24.24 20.86 17.51
N LEU A 11 23.35 21.54 16.77
CA LEU A 11 21.94 21.18 16.71
C LEU A 11 21.74 19.88 15.92
N VAL A 12 22.44 19.72 14.79
CA VAL A 12 22.41 18.50 13.97
C VAL A 12 22.98 17.31 14.75
N GLU A 13 24.10 17.47 15.44
CA GLU A 13 24.73 16.42 16.26
C GLU A 13 23.83 16.02 17.44
N LYS A 14 23.16 16.98 18.09
CA LYS A 14 22.12 16.69 19.10
C LYS A 14 20.92 15.96 18.49
N LEU A 15 20.44 16.35 17.31
CA LEU A 15 19.32 15.67 16.63
C LEU A 15 19.71 14.26 16.16
N GLU A 16 20.96 14.05 15.73
CA GLU A 16 21.47 12.75 15.30
C GLU A 16 21.64 11.79 16.49
N THR A 17 22.10 12.32 17.63
CA THR A 17 22.22 11.56 18.89
C THR A 17 20.85 11.28 19.53
N PHE A 18 19.89 12.21 19.43
CA PHE A 18 18.52 12.01 19.91
C PHE A 18 17.72 11.04 19.01
N SER A 19 17.96 11.07 17.69
CA SER A 19 17.39 10.09 16.75
C SER A 19 17.93 8.68 16.95
N LYS A 20 19.17 8.54 17.45
CA LYS A 20 19.79 7.23 17.75
C LYS A 20 19.34 6.62 19.08
N SER A 21 18.81 7.39 20.04
CA SER A 21 18.56 6.88 21.40
C SER A 21 17.15 6.36 21.68
N HIS A 22 16.08 6.83 21.03
CA HIS A 22 14.71 6.30 21.27
C HIS A 22 13.79 6.25 20.02
N PRO A 23 14.16 5.56 18.92
CA PRO A 23 13.29 5.39 17.76
C PRO A 23 11.98 4.66 18.09
N GLN A 24 11.94 3.87 19.16
CA GLN A 24 10.76 3.10 19.55
C GLN A 24 9.64 3.98 20.14
N SER A 25 9.91 4.99 20.95
CA SER A 25 8.85 5.78 21.60
C SER A 25 8.11 6.70 20.62
N TYR A 26 8.83 7.25 19.64
CA TYR A 26 8.23 8.01 18.54
C TYR A 26 7.43 7.10 17.59
N ARG A 27 8.00 5.95 17.19
CA ARG A 27 7.26 4.94 16.40
C ARG A 27 6.06 4.39 17.15
N LEU A 28 6.13 4.22 18.47
CA LEU A 28 5.03 3.75 19.32
C LEU A 28 3.94 4.81 19.43
N ARG A 29 4.27 6.10 19.57
CA ARG A 29 3.25 7.17 19.56
C ARG A 29 2.53 7.26 18.21
N VAL A 30 3.28 7.24 17.12
CA VAL A 30 2.68 7.25 15.76
C VAL A 30 1.86 5.97 15.52
N ALA A 31 2.35 4.81 15.97
CA ALA A 31 1.60 3.56 15.92
C ALA A 31 0.35 3.62 16.80
N LEU A 32 0.42 4.21 18.00
CA LEU A 32 -0.72 4.38 18.89
C LEU A 32 -1.78 5.29 18.28
N PHE A 33 -1.39 6.39 17.63
CA PHE A 33 -2.33 7.25 16.91
C PHE A 33 -2.97 6.53 15.71
N ALA A 34 -2.20 5.73 14.97
CA ALA A 34 -2.75 4.89 13.91
C ALA A 34 -3.71 3.84 14.46
N VAL A 35 -3.33 3.12 15.53
CA VAL A 35 -4.16 2.12 16.22
C VAL A 35 -5.42 2.75 16.79
N LEU A 36 -5.35 3.94 17.39
CA LEU A 36 -6.51 4.69 17.87
C LEU A 36 -7.48 5.03 16.74
N GLY A 37 -6.96 5.48 15.59
CA GLY A 37 -7.77 5.75 14.41
C GLY A 37 -8.51 4.50 13.91
N TYR A 38 -7.80 3.37 13.79
CA TYR A 38 -8.43 2.10 13.42
C TYR A 38 -9.41 1.59 14.50
N ALA A 39 -9.05 1.68 15.78
CA ALA A 39 -9.89 1.26 16.90
C ALA A 39 -11.22 2.02 16.92
N TYR A 40 -11.21 3.33 16.64
CA TYR A 40 -12.44 4.13 16.52
C TYR A 40 -13.34 3.65 15.38
N ILE A 41 -12.76 3.37 14.19
CA ILE A 41 -13.49 2.83 13.04
C ILE A 41 -14.12 1.48 13.39
N PHE A 42 -13.35 0.56 13.99
CA PHE A 42 -13.84 -0.75 14.42
C PHE A 42 -14.91 -0.65 15.51
N LEU A 43 -14.78 0.29 16.46
CA LEU A 43 -15.76 0.50 17.52
C LEU A 43 -17.08 1.01 16.95
N ILE A 44 -17.06 1.99 16.05
CA ILE A 44 -18.27 2.46 15.36
C ILE A 44 -18.91 1.32 14.57
N LEU A 45 -18.12 0.57 13.81
CA LEU A 45 -18.62 -0.55 13.02
C LEU A 45 -19.28 -1.61 13.93
N ALA A 46 -18.62 -1.98 15.04
CA ALA A 46 -19.15 -2.93 16.01
C ALA A 46 -20.43 -2.42 16.69
N ALA A 47 -20.49 -1.15 17.09
CA ALA A 47 -21.68 -0.55 17.68
C ALA A 47 -22.86 -0.55 16.69
N LEU A 48 -22.59 -0.27 15.42
CA LEU A 48 -23.60 -0.19 14.39
C LEU A 48 -24.12 -1.58 13.98
N LEU A 49 -23.23 -2.57 13.86
CA LEU A 49 -23.61 -3.98 13.70
C LEU A 49 -24.37 -4.52 14.90
N GLY A 50 -23.97 -4.14 16.12
CA GLY A 50 -24.67 -4.48 17.35
C GLY A 50 -26.09 -3.92 17.38
N LEU A 51 -26.26 -2.67 16.95
CA LEU A 51 -27.58 -2.04 16.87
C LEU A 51 -28.47 -2.69 15.80
N VAL A 52 -27.92 -3.04 14.64
CA VAL A 52 -28.63 -3.85 13.63
C VAL A 52 -29.03 -5.21 14.21
N GLY A 53 -28.12 -5.89 14.91
CA GLY A 53 -28.39 -7.18 15.56
C GLY A 53 -29.48 -7.08 16.62
N LEU A 54 -29.50 -6.01 17.42
CA LEU A 54 -30.54 -5.77 18.43
C LEU A 54 -31.91 -5.57 17.78
N VAL A 55 -31.98 -4.81 16.68
CA VAL A 55 -33.21 -4.64 15.90
C VAL A 55 -33.71 -5.98 15.35
N VAL A 56 -32.81 -6.81 14.82
CA VAL A 56 -33.16 -8.15 14.31
C VAL A 56 -33.65 -9.06 15.44
N LEU A 57 -32.97 -9.08 16.59
CA LEU A 57 -33.41 -9.83 17.77
C LEU A 57 -34.78 -9.34 18.25
N PHE A 58 -35.02 -8.04 18.28
CA PHE A 58 -36.30 -7.47 18.66
C PHE A 58 -37.42 -7.90 17.71
N ILE A 59 -37.18 -7.96 16.39
CA ILE A 59 -38.16 -8.46 15.41
C ILE A 59 -38.48 -9.94 15.67
N ILE A 60 -37.47 -10.77 15.91
CA ILE A 60 -37.65 -12.21 16.11
C ILE A 60 -38.43 -12.50 17.40
N PHE A 61 -38.10 -11.80 18.50
CA PHE A 61 -38.73 -12.02 19.80
C PHE A 61 -40.13 -11.41 19.92
N SER A 62 -40.34 -10.23 19.33
CA SER A 62 -41.58 -9.46 19.54
C SER A 62 -42.71 -9.87 18.58
N GLN A 63 -42.39 -10.58 17.47
CA GLN A 63 -43.30 -11.00 16.37
C GLN A 63 -44.19 -9.89 15.76
N HIS A 64 -44.11 -8.67 16.26
CA HIS A 64 -44.77 -7.49 15.73
C HIS A 64 -43.79 -6.65 14.91
N ILE A 65 -43.96 -6.72 13.59
CA ILE A 65 -43.23 -5.88 12.65
C ILE A 65 -44.06 -4.61 12.43
N SER A 66 -43.70 -3.54 13.12
CA SER A 66 -44.24 -2.22 12.82
C SER A 66 -43.42 -1.55 11.71
N GLY A 67 -44.06 -0.68 10.93
CA GLY A 67 -43.36 0.11 9.90
C GLY A 67 -42.22 0.99 10.46
N ALA A 68 -42.29 1.34 11.75
CA ALA A 68 -41.23 2.06 12.45
C ALA A 68 -39.95 1.22 12.60
N VAL A 69 -40.09 -0.08 12.92
CA VAL A 69 -38.94 -0.99 13.07
C VAL A 69 -38.25 -1.23 11.72
N ILE A 70 -39.03 -1.37 10.64
CA ILE A 70 -38.49 -1.49 9.28
C ILE A 70 -37.73 -0.21 8.90
N LYS A 71 -38.31 0.98 9.14
CA LYS A 71 -37.64 2.26 8.88
C LYS A 71 -36.34 2.39 9.66
N LEU A 72 -36.33 1.99 10.94
CA LEU A 72 -35.14 2.04 11.79
C LEU A 72 -34.04 1.11 11.26
N GLY A 73 -34.40 -0.11 10.84
CA GLY A 73 -33.48 -1.05 10.21
C GLY A 73 -32.85 -0.52 8.92
N ILE A 74 -33.63 0.13 8.05
CA ILE A 74 -33.13 0.76 6.82
C ILE A 74 -32.16 1.91 7.14
N VAL A 75 -32.52 2.79 8.08
CA VAL A 75 -31.67 3.92 8.50
C VAL A 75 -30.33 3.43 9.06
N LEU A 76 -30.30 2.28 9.71
CA LEU A 76 -29.08 1.66 10.24
C LEU A 76 -28.28 0.89 9.18
N LEU A 77 -28.95 0.25 8.23
CA LEU A 77 -28.29 -0.52 7.17
C LEU A 77 -27.48 0.35 6.22
N ILE A 78 -27.97 1.55 5.88
CA ILE A 78 -27.29 2.47 4.96
C ILE A 78 -25.86 2.82 5.43
N PRO A 79 -25.65 3.36 6.66
CA PRO A 79 -24.30 3.64 7.15
C PRO A 79 -23.47 2.37 7.35
N ALA A 80 -24.07 1.24 7.75
CA ALA A 80 -23.36 -0.04 7.83
C ALA A 80 -22.74 -0.42 6.49
N TRP A 81 -23.55 -0.35 5.44
CA TRP A 81 -23.16 -0.65 4.07
C TRP A 81 -22.10 0.31 3.56
N VAL A 82 -22.25 1.62 3.81
CA VAL A 82 -21.27 2.63 3.40
C VAL A 82 -19.91 2.40 4.07
N ILE A 83 -19.89 2.14 5.38
CA ILE A 83 -18.64 1.87 6.11
C ILE A 83 -18.00 0.58 5.59
N ALA A 84 -18.77 -0.50 5.47
CA ALA A 84 -18.27 -1.77 4.94
C ALA A 84 -17.70 -1.62 3.52
N ARG A 85 -18.38 -0.86 2.65
CA ARG A 85 -17.92 -0.57 1.29
C ARG A 85 -16.67 0.31 1.28
N SER A 86 -16.57 1.29 2.19
CA SER A 86 -15.39 2.17 2.28
C SER A 86 -14.13 1.43 2.70
N LEU A 87 -14.27 0.36 3.48
CA LEU A 87 -13.17 -0.53 3.84
C LEU A 87 -12.72 -1.41 2.66
N TRP A 88 -13.57 -1.56 1.64
CA TRP A 88 -13.32 -2.39 0.46
C TRP A 88 -12.69 -1.56 -0.68
N VAL A 89 -11.46 -1.08 -0.47
CA VAL A 89 -10.68 -0.42 -1.52
C VAL A 89 -9.89 -1.47 -2.30
N THR A 90 -10.38 -1.83 -3.49
CA THR A 90 -9.62 -2.65 -4.44
C THR A 90 -8.72 -1.74 -5.26
N ILE A 91 -7.40 -1.90 -5.14
CA ILE A 91 -6.44 -1.18 -6.00
C ILE A 91 -6.51 -1.81 -7.41
N PRO A 92 -6.78 -1.04 -8.47
CA PRO A 92 -6.86 -1.58 -9.82
C PRO A 92 -5.51 -2.18 -10.24
N SER A 93 -5.54 -3.30 -10.95
CA SER A 93 -4.32 -3.89 -11.51
C SER A 93 -3.70 -2.93 -12.54
N PRO A 94 -2.37 -2.73 -12.53
CA PRO A 94 -1.70 -1.86 -13.48
C PRO A 94 -1.87 -2.41 -14.89
N GLN A 95 -2.07 -1.50 -15.83
CA GLN A 95 -2.28 -1.83 -17.23
C GLN A 95 -0.94 -2.03 -17.93
N GLY A 96 -0.85 -3.05 -18.78
CA GLY A 96 0.35 -3.34 -19.56
C GLY A 96 0.31 -4.70 -20.23
N LEU A 97 1.20 -4.93 -21.19
CA LEU A 97 1.40 -6.22 -21.81
C LEU A 97 2.16 -7.12 -20.84
N ARG A 98 1.53 -8.19 -20.38
CA ARG A 98 2.17 -9.14 -19.48
C ARG A 98 3.25 -9.92 -20.22
N LEU A 99 4.47 -9.87 -19.70
CA LEU A 99 5.57 -10.66 -20.22
C LEU A 99 5.56 -12.05 -19.57
N SER A 100 5.65 -13.08 -20.40
CA SER A 100 5.90 -14.44 -19.95
C SER A 100 7.41 -14.72 -19.90
N ARG A 101 7.85 -15.53 -18.95
CA ARG A 101 9.26 -15.95 -18.83
C ARG A 101 9.77 -16.64 -20.09
N HIS A 102 8.88 -17.30 -20.84
CA HIS A 102 9.19 -17.92 -22.13
C HIS A 102 9.46 -16.90 -23.25
N GLN A 103 8.91 -15.69 -23.16
CA GLN A 103 9.06 -14.66 -24.20
C GLN A 103 10.35 -13.87 -24.06
N ALA A 104 10.89 -13.74 -22.83
CA ALA A 104 12.11 -12.99 -22.56
C ALA A 104 12.90 -13.61 -21.39
N PRO A 105 13.47 -14.82 -21.56
CA PRO A 105 14.15 -15.53 -20.46
C PRO A 105 15.32 -14.73 -19.87
N ASP A 106 16.11 -14.05 -20.71
CA ASP A 106 17.29 -13.29 -20.28
C ASP A 106 16.91 -12.08 -19.41
N LEU A 107 15.80 -11.41 -19.73
CA LEU A 107 15.28 -10.30 -18.92
C LEU A 107 14.89 -10.78 -17.52
N PHE A 108 14.18 -11.91 -17.44
CA PHE A 108 13.78 -12.47 -16.15
C PHE A 108 15.00 -12.91 -15.34
N ALA A 109 16.02 -13.50 -15.98
CA ALA A 109 17.26 -13.88 -15.29
C ALA A 109 17.97 -12.66 -14.69
N LEU A 110 18.08 -11.56 -15.45
CA LEU A 110 18.70 -10.32 -14.97
C LEU A 110 17.88 -9.68 -13.84
N VAL A 111 16.55 -9.71 -13.93
CA VAL A 111 15.68 -9.24 -12.83
C VAL A 111 15.85 -10.12 -11.58
N ASP A 112 15.94 -11.43 -11.72
CA ASP A 112 16.14 -12.37 -10.61
C ASP A 112 17.51 -12.14 -9.92
N GLU A 113 18.56 -11.90 -10.71
CA GLU A 113 19.90 -11.57 -10.22
C GLU A 113 19.89 -10.25 -9.42
N LEU A 114 19.31 -9.19 -9.99
CA LEU A 114 19.20 -7.89 -9.33
C LEU A 114 18.33 -7.96 -8.08
N THR A 115 17.25 -8.72 -8.10
CA THR A 115 16.37 -8.93 -6.94
C THR A 115 17.15 -9.58 -5.80
N THR A 116 18.00 -10.57 -6.12
CA THR A 116 18.85 -11.27 -5.16
C THR A 116 19.94 -10.35 -4.60
N ALA A 117 20.63 -9.61 -5.49
CA ALA A 117 21.69 -8.68 -5.10
C ALA A 117 21.20 -7.53 -4.21
N LEU A 118 19.99 -7.04 -4.48
CA LEU A 118 19.37 -5.92 -3.75
C LEU A 118 18.51 -6.37 -2.55
N GLN A 119 18.39 -7.68 -2.31
CA GLN A 119 17.49 -8.26 -1.29
C GLN A 119 16.05 -7.73 -1.40
N ALA A 120 15.58 -7.49 -2.62
CA ALA A 120 14.25 -6.96 -2.89
C ALA A 120 13.18 -8.08 -2.83
N PRO A 121 11.90 -7.75 -2.56
CA PRO A 121 10.81 -8.71 -2.67
C PRO A 121 10.68 -9.28 -4.09
N GLN A 122 10.40 -10.58 -4.22
CA GLN A 122 10.25 -11.21 -5.53
C GLN A 122 9.11 -10.58 -6.34
N PHE A 123 9.38 -10.27 -7.62
CA PHE A 123 8.38 -9.79 -8.56
C PHE A 123 7.56 -10.97 -9.10
N HIS A 124 6.24 -10.85 -9.05
CA HIS A 124 5.34 -11.91 -9.47
C HIS A 124 4.95 -11.77 -10.95
N LYS A 125 4.89 -10.53 -11.44
CA LYS A 125 4.47 -10.18 -12.80
C LYS A 125 5.32 -9.03 -13.31
N ILE A 126 5.86 -9.19 -14.51
CA ILE A 126 6.53 -8.12 -15.26
C ILE A 126 5.58 -7.66 -16.37
N LEU A 127 5.30 -6.37 -16.42
CA LEU A 127 4.38 -5.75 -17.37
C LEU A 127 5.13 -4.71 -18.20
N LEU A 128 4.96 -4.77 -19.52
CA LEU A 128 5.43 -3.75 -20.44
C LEU A 128 4.37 -2.67 -20.62
N ASN A 129 4.79 -1.41 -20.54
CA ASN A 129 3.92 -0.28 -20.83
C ASN A 129 4.61 0.73 -21.77
N GLN A 130 3.86 1.74 -22.20
CA GLN A 130 4.35 2.78 -23.12
C GLN A 130 4.92 4.01 -22.39
N GLN A 131 5.13 3.91 -21.08
CA GLN A 131 5.67 5.04 -20.29
C GLN A 131 7.19 5.07 -20.43
N PHE A 132 7.80 6.25 -20.43
CA PHE A 132 9.26 6.38 -20.32
C PHE A 132 9.68 6.24 -18.84
N ASN A 133 9.40 5.09 -18.23
CA ASN A 133 9.64 4.86 -16.81
C ASN A 133 9.78 3.37 -16.48
N ALA A 134 10.41 3.06 -15.34
CA ALA A 134 10.35 1.75 -14.69
C ALA A 134 9.85 1.94 -13.26
N ALA A 135 8.84 1.17 -12.85
CA ALA A 135 8.21 1.34 -11.54
C ALA A 135 7.83 0.00 -10.91
N VAL A 136 7.90 -0.08 -9.59
CA VAL A 136 7.42 -1.22 -8.81
C VAL A 136 6.11 -0.85 -8.15
N VAL A 137 5.07 -1.68 -8.35
CA VAL A 137 3.75 -1.47 -7.74
C VAL A 137 3.37 -2.71 -6.95
N GLN A 138 2.98 -2.51 -5.69
CA GLN A 138 2.49 -3.57 -4.82
C GLN A 138 0.98 -3.47 -4.68
N ILE A 139 0.28 -4.58 -4.95
CA ILE A 139 -1.19 -4.59 -4.94
C ILE A 139 -1.66 -5.56 -3.86
N PRO A 140 -2.39 -5.08 -2.84
CA PRO A 140 -3.00 -5.94 -1.85
C PRO A 140 -4.20 -6.66 -2.46
N ARG A 141 -4.19 -7.99 -2.47
CA ARG A 141 -5.31 -8.81 -2.96
C ARG A 141 -6.41 -9.03 -1.93
N LEU A 142 -6.10 -8.90 -0.64
CA LEU A 142 -6.98 -9.27 0.47
C LEU A 142 -6.87 -8.29 1.66
N GLY A 143 -6.80 -6.98 1.37
CA GLY A 143 -6.75 -5.94 2.38
C GLY A 143 -5.62 -6.14 3.40
N ILE A 144 -5.92 -5.95 4.69
CA ILE A 144 -4.98 -6.07 5.81
C ILE A 144 -4.36 -7.47 6.00
N PHE A 145 -4.87 -8.50 5.31
CA PHE A 145 -4.39 -9.88 5.45
C PHE A 145 -3.09 -10.19 4.67
N GLY A 146 -2.45 -9.19 4.07
CA GLY A 146 -1.02 -9.27 3.70
C GLY A 146 -0.68 -9.99 2.40
N TRP A 147 -1.66 -10.32 1.56
CA TRP A 147 -1.41 -11.01 0.28
C TRP A 147 -1.11 -9.96 -0.79
N GLN A 148 0.14 -9.50 -0.83
CA GLN A 148 0.60 -8.49 -1.78
C GLN A 148 1.19 -9.17 -3.02
N GLU A 149 0.74 -8.75 -4.21
CA GLU A 149 1.41 -9.09 -5.47
C GLU A 149 2.32 -7.94 -5.90
N ASN A 150 3.59 -8.25 -6.15
CA ASN A 150 4.58 -7.29 -6.63
C ASN A 150 4.62 -7.29 -8.16
N TYR A 151 4.39 -6.11 -8.76
CA TYR A 151 4.44 -5.88 -10.20
C TYR A 151 5.66 -5.03 -10.55
N LEU A 152 6.42 -5.44 -11.55
CA LEU A 152 7.45 -4.63 -12.17
C LEU A 152 6.91 -4.09 -13.50
N LEU A 153 6.74 -2.77 -13.59
CA LEU A 153 6.35 -2.05 -14.79
C LEU A 153 7.60 -1.59 -15.52
N LEU A 154 7.74 -1.99 -16.79
CA LEU A 154 8.86 -1.63 -17.64
C LEU A 154 8.36 -0.86 -18.86
N GLY A 155 8.84 0.37 -18.99
CA GLY A 155 8.61 1.22 -20.14
C GLY A 155 9.35 0.74 -21.39
N LEU A 156 8.62 0.39 -22.44
CA LEU A 156 9.21 0.06 -23.74
C LEU A 156 10.12 1.19 -24.29
N PRO A 157 9.69 2.46 -24.30
CA PRO A 157 10.54 3.56 -24.75
C PRO A 157 11.81 3.73 -23.93
N LEU A 158 11.73 3.48 -22.61
CA LEU A 158 12.89 3.54 -21.71
C LEU A 158 13.90 2.45 -22.08
N MET A 159 13.46 1.20 -22.20
CA MET A 159 14.35 0.09 -22.56
C MET A 159 15.04 0.33 -23.90
N GLN A 160 14.31 0.78 -24.92
CA GLN A 160 14.87 1.09 -26.23
C GLN A 160 15.95 2.18 -26.17
N SER A 161 15.74 3.21 -25.35
CA SER A 161 16.74 4.27 -25.15
C SER A 161 18.02 3.77 -24.48
N LEU A 162 17.90 2.78 -23.58
CA LEU A 162 19.03 2.19 -22.87
C LEU A 162 19.76 1.17 -23.75
N THR A 163 19.05 0.41 -24.58
CA THR A 163 19.66 -0.48 -25.58
C THR A 163 20.52 0.30 -26.57
N SER A 164 20.04 1.43 -27.08
CA SER A 164 20.81 2.29 -27.99
C SER A 164 22.10 2.84 -27.35
N ARG A 165 22.19 2.92 -26.03
CA ARG A 165 23.39 3.38 -25.31
C ARG A 165 24.37 2.24 -25.01
N GLY A 166 23.86 1.00 -24.88
CA GLY A 166 24.66 -0.20 -24.59
C GLY A 166 25.52 -0.70 -25.75
N ASP A 167 25.22 -0.29 -26.99
CA ASP A 167 25.99 -0.65 -28.19
C ASP A 167 27.22 0.24 -28.45
N ASN A 168 27.58 1.12 -27.51
CA ASN A 168 28.82 1.88 -27.62
C ASN A 168 29.93 1.14 -26.84
N PRO A 169 30.74 0.28 -27.49
CA PRO A 169 31.88 -0.31 -26.81
C PRO A 169 32.77 0.86 -26.40
N VAL A 170 33.05 0.96 -25.10
CA VAL A 170 34.10 1.81 -24.57
C VAL A 170 35.40 1.32 -25.17
N LYS A 171 35.72 1.83 -26.37
CA LYS A 171 36.98 1.60 -27.06
C LYS A 171 37.72 2.92 -27.08
N ASN A 172 38.92 2.87 -26.48
CA ASN A 172 40.00 3.84 -26.54
C ASN A 172 39.91 5.04 -25.58
N LEU A 173 40.28 4.78 -24.32
CA LEU A 173 41.18 5.66 -23.59
C LEU A 173 42.38 4.83 -23.12
N SER A 174 43.36 4.71 -24.01
CA SER A 174 44.77 4.39 -23.73
C SER A 174 45.61 5.03 -24.83
#